data_AF-A0A8B9N0Z6-F1
#
_entry.id   AF-A0A8B9N0Z6-F1
#
_cell.length_a   1.000
_cell.length_b   1.000
_cell.length_c   1.000
_cell.angle_alpha   90.00
_cell.angle_beta   90.00
_cell.angle_gamma   90.00
#
_symmetry.space_group_name_H-M   'P 1'
#
loop_
_entity.id
_entity.type
_entity.pdbx_description
1 polymer ?
#
loop_
_entity_poly.entity_id
_entity_poly.type
_entity_poly.pdbx_seq_one_letter_code
_entity_poly.pdbx_strand_id
1 'polypeptide(L)'
;EPRKRLAPSVYLLAPPSEELSGNRDTLSLTCLVRGFYPEDISVEWQKNQETLDAATYDTVQPLKEKTGDASYFLYSRLAVKREEWNRGTTFVCMVVHEALPMKFIQRSINKNPGKK
;
A
#
# COMPACT_ATOMS: atom_id res chain seq x y z
N GLU A 1 23.09 6.61 -22.00
CA GLU A 1 22.54 5.44 -21.29
C GLU A 1 21.14 5.75 -20.78
N PRO A 2 20.08 5.08 -21.25
CA PRO A 2 18.77 5.19 -20.62
C PRO A 2 18.89 4.68 -19.17
N ARG A 3 18.32 5.41 -18.21
CA ARG A 3 18.41 5.04 -16.79
C ARG A 3 17.75 3.66 -16.57
N LYS A 4 18.41 2.80 -15.78
CA LYS A 4 17.88 1.49 -15.42
C LYS A 4 16.57 1.65 -14.62
N ARG A 5 15.53 0.93 -15.04
CA ARG A 5 14.25 0.84 -14.33
C ARG A 5 14.40 0.06 -13.03
N LEU A 6 13.70 0.49 -11.99
CA LEU A 6 13.74 -0.13 -10.66
C LEU A 6 12.34 -0.57 -10.25
N ALA A 7 12.19 -1.84 -9.89
CA ALA A 7 10.93 -2.40 -9.43
C ALA A 7 10.62 -1.97 -7.98
N PRO A 8 9.38 -1.56 -7.67
CA PRO A 8 9.01 -1.17 -6.32
C PRO A 8 9.06 -2.35 -5.36
N SER A 9 9.52 -2.08 -4.14
CA SER A 9 9.24 -2.89 -2.96
C SER A 9 7.97 -2.38 -2.28
N VAL A 10 7.05 -3.29 -1.98
CA VAL A 10 5.74 -2.97 -1.41
C VAL A 10 5.58 -3.61 -0.03
N TYR A 11 5.30 -2.78 0.96
CA TYR A 11 5.07 -3.14 2.35
C TYR A 11 3.68 -2.68 2.76
N LEU A 12 2.83 -3.63 3.15
CA LEU A 12 1.49 -3.33 3.66
C LEU A 12 1.51 -3.45 5.18
N LEU A 13 1.27 -2.34 5.85
CA LEU A 13 1.42 -2.16 7.29
C LEU A 13 0.06 -2.21 7.98
N ALA A 14 0.00 -2.92 9.11
CA ALA A 14 -1.16 -2.98 9.98
C ALA A 14 -1.44 -1.63 10.65
N PRO A 15 -2.64 -1.43 11.22
CA PRO A 15 -2.90 -0.26 12.05
C PRO A 15 -1.90 -0.21 13.22
N PRO A 16 -1.36 0.97 13.58
CA PRO A 16 -0.46 1.12 14.71
C PRO A 16 -1.08 0.56 16.01
N SER A 17 -0.23 0.05 16.90
CA SER A 17 -0.65 -0.55 18.18
C SER A 17 -1.49 0.40 19.04
N GLU A 18 -1.20 1.70 18.97
CA GLU A 18 -1.93 2.76 19.66
C GLU A 18 -3.35 2.92 19.11
N GLU A 19 -3.52 2.77 17.78
CA GLU A 19 -4.84 2.84 17.13
C GLU A 19 -5.66 1.58 17.41
N LEU A 20 -5.01 0.42 17.49
CA LEU A 20 -5.63 -0.86 17.83
C LEU A 20 -6.10 -0.91 19.29
N SER A 21 -5.34 -0.32 20.22
CA SER A 21 -5.66 -0.28 21.65
C SER A 21 -6.66 0.82 22.03
N GLY A 22 -6.80 1.85 21.20
CA GLY A 22 -7.76 2.94 21.41
C GLY A 22 -9.22 2.52 21.19
N ASN A 23 -10.13 3.49 21.21
CA ASN A 23 -11.59 3.31 21.04
C ASN A 23 -12.15 3.87 19.72
N ARG A 24 -11.30 4.13 18.71
CA ARG A 24 -11.72 4.70 17.41
C ARG A 24 -12.45 3.67 16.54
N ASP A 25 -13.58 4.04 15.95
CA ASP A 25 -14.34 3.15 15.05
C ASP A 25 -13.63 2.91 13.70
N THR A 26 -12.61 3.70 13.39
CA THR A 26 -11.78 3.57 12.19
C THR A 26 -10.34 3.24 12.55
N LEU A 27 -9.70 2.47 11.67
CA LEU A 27 -8.30 2.07 11.73
C LEU A 27 -7.60 2.44 10.41
N SER A 28 -6.29 2.61 10.45
CA SER A 28 -5.51 3.07 9.30
C SER A 28 -4.57 1.99 8.78
N LEU A 29 -4.76 1.55 7.54
CA LEU A 29 -3.81 0.69 6.83
C LEU A 29 -2.89 1.56 5.97
N THR A 30 -1.60 1.21 5.91
CA THR A 30 -0.62 1.96 5.12
C THR A 30 0.09 1.04 4.14
N CYS A 31 0.05 1.38 2.86
CA CYS A 31 0.86 0.75 1.82
C CYS A 31 2.07 1.64 1.51
N LEU A 32 3.25 1.21 1.95
CA LEU A 32 4.52 1.85 1.64
C LEU A 32 5.11 1.21 0.38
N VAL A 33 5.36 2.05 -0.63
CA VAL A 33 5.95 1.65 -1.91
C VAL A 33 7.25 2.40 -2.08
N ARG A 34 8.37 1.71 -2.30
CA ARG A 34 9.69 2.37 -2.36
C ARG A 34 10.69 1.72 -3.30
N GLY A 35 11.71 2.48 -3.68
CA GLY A 35 12.82 2.01 -4.49
C GLY A 35 12.49 1.86 -5.97
N PHE A 36 11.51 2.62 -6.49
CA PHE A 36 11.04 2.48 -7.87
C PHE A 36 11.50 3.60 -8.79
N TYR A 37 11.60 3.30 -10.08
CA TYR A 37 11.88 4.26 -11.16
C TYR A 37 11.38 3.67 -12.49
N PRO A 38 10.69 4.44 -13.36
CA PRO A 38 10.40 5.88 -13.29
C PRO A 38 9.34 6.26 -12.24
N GLU A 39 8.97 7.54 -12.19
CA GLU A 39 8.01 8.09 -11.22
C GLU A 39 6.57 7.59 -11.44
N ASP A 40 6.22 7.26 -12.68
CA ASP A 40 4.86 6.84 -13.06
C ASP A 40 4.49 5.49 -12.42
N ILE A 41 3.47 5.54 -11.56
CA ILE A 41 3.04 4.42 -10.72
C ILE A 41 1.57 4.59 -10.36
N SER A 42 0.85 3.48 -10.17
CA SER A 42 -0.53 3.50 -9.69
C SER A 42 -0.68 2.59 -8.46
N VAL A 43 -1.49 3.03 -7.51
CA VAL A 43 -1.86 2.27 -6.31
C VAL A 43 -3.36 2.13 -6.27
N GLU A 44 -3.84 0.90 -6.12
CA GLU A 44 -5.26 0.58 -5.97
C GLU A 44 -5.46 -0.26 -4.72
N TRP A 45 -6.57 -0.03 -4.03
CA TRP A 45 -6.97 -0.85 -2.89
C TRP A 45 -8.12 -1.76 -3.24
N GLN A 46 -8.09 -2.97 -2.69
CA GLN A 46 -9.22 -3.89 -2.75
C GLN A 46 -9.64 -4.33 -1.35
N LYS A 47 -10.93 -4.58 -1.20
CA LYS A 47 -11.54 -5.19 -0.01
C LYS A 47 -12.29 -6.44 -0.47
N ASN A 48 -11.93 -7.60 0.07
CA ASN A 48 -12.53 -8.88 -0.33
C ASN A 48 -12.55 -9.10 -1.87
N GLN A 49 -11.45 -8.75 -2.55
CA GLN A 49 -11.28 -8.84 -4.02
C GLN A 49 -12.08 -7.82 -4.84
N GLU A 50 -12.84 -6.93 -4.20
CA GLU A 50 -13.52 -5.82 -4.87
C GLU A 50 -12.66 -4.56 -4.80
N THR A 51 -12.45 -3.90 -5.94
CA THR A 51 -11.71 -2.63 -6.02
C THR A 51 -12.48 -1.52 -5.32
N LEU A 52 -11.79 -0.79 -4.44
CA LEU A 52 -12.33 0.35 -3.74
C LEU A 52 -12.26 1.62 -4.60
N ASP A 53 -13.19 2.53 -4.39
CA ASP A 53 -13.17 3.86 -5.00
C ASP A 53 -11.91 4.63 -4.54
N ALA A 54 -11.25 5.32 -5.48
CA ALA A 54 -10.07 6.13 -5.20
C ALA A 54 -10.31 7.22 -4.15
N ALA A 55 -11.55 7.66 -3.95
CA ALA A 55 -11.94 8.60 -2.90
C ALA A 55 -11.87 8.02 -1.47
N THR A 56 -11.69 6.70 -1.32
CA THR A 56 -11.64 6.03 -0.01
C THR A 56 -10.24 5.94 0.61
N TYR A 57 -9.20 6.29 -0.16
CA TYR A 57 -7.81 6.23 0.28
C TYR A 57 -7.01 7.42 -0.23
N ASP A 58 -6.03 7.83 0.57
CA ASP A 58 -5.15 8.95 0.25
C ASP A 58 -3.81 8.42 -0.22
N THR A 59 -3.44 8.70 -1.47
CA THR A 59 -2.12 8.36 -2.01
C THR A 59 -1.31 9.62 -2.21
N VAL A 60 -0.15 9.69 -1.54
CA VAL A 60 0.76 10.83 -1.71
C VAL A 60 1.56 10.67 -3.00
N GLN A 61 1.84 11.80 -3.64
CA GLN A 61 2.64 11.83 -4.85
C GLN A 61 4.03 11.22 -4.60
N PRO A 62 4.62 10.53 -5.60
CA PRO A 62 5.98 10.01 -5.49
C PRO A 62 7.00 11.07 -5.04
N LEU A 63 7.79 10.73 -4.02
CA LEU A 63 8.88 11.55 -3.50
C LEU A 63 10.21 10.86 -3.74
N LYS A 64 11.29 11.61 -3.97
CA LYS A 64 12.64 11.03 -4.09
C LYS A 64 13.09 10.47 -2.74
N GLU A 65 13.71 9.29 -2.73
CA GLU A 65 14.17 8.67 -1.48
C GLU A 65 15.25 9.51 -0.78
N LYS A 66 16.17 10.10 -1.55
CA LYS A 66 17.17 11.07 -1.07
C LYS A 66 17.54 12.06 -2.17
N THR A 67 18.16 13.17 -1.78
CA THR A 67 18.78 14.10 -2.73
C THR A 67 19.87 13.39 -3.53
N GLY A 68 19.69 13.28 -4.84
CA GLY A 68 20.62 12.59 -5.74
C GLY A 68 20.26 11.13 -6.03
N ASP A 69 19.33 10.53 -5.27
CA ASP A 69 18.81 9.20 -5.60
C ASP A 69 17.94 9.26 -6.86
N ALA A 70 18.05 8.21 -7.67
CA ALA A 70 17.23 8.04 -8.86
C ALA A 70 15.88 7.37 -8.56
N SER A 71 15.68 6.86 -7.35
CA SER A 71 14.48 6.13 -6.93
C SER A 71 13.48 7.01 -6.18
N TYR A 72 12.22 6.61 -6.29
CA TYR A 72 11.09 7.22 -5.63
C TYR A 72 10.49 6.31 -4.55
N PHE A 73 9.73 6.91 -3.65
CA PHE A 73 8.85 6.24 -2.71
C PHE A 73 7.53 7.00 -2.59
N LEU A 74 6.49 6.32 -2.16
CA LEU A 74 5.20 6.92 -1.79
C LEU A 74 4.54 6.12 -0.68
N TYR A 75 3.49 6.69 -0.12
CA TYR A 75 2.60 6.01 0.80
C TYR A 75 1.15 6.21 0.36
N SER A 76 0.36 5.14 0.47
CA SER A 76 -1.09 5.18 0.33
C SER A 76 -1.73 4.74 1.64
N ARG A 77 -2.72 5.49 2.12
CA ARG A 77 -3.39 5.23 3.40
C ARG A 77 -4.88 4.96 3.17
N LEU A 78 -5.34 3.82 3.67
CA LEU A 78 -6.75 3.42 3.63
C LEU A 78 -7.33 3.47 5.05
N ALA A 79 -8.41 4.22 5.23
CA ALA A 79 -9.20 4.18 6.46
C ALA A 79 -10.22 3.04 6.37
N VAL A 80 -10.20 2.12 7.33
CA VAL A 80 -11.09 0.96 7.38
C VAL A 80 -11.92 0.96 8.66
N LYS A 81 -13.10 0.35 8.62
CA LYS A 81 -13.91 0.16 9.84
C LYS A 81 -13.23 -0.85 10.76
N ARG A 82 -13.15 -0.53 12.04
CA ARG A 82 -12.58 -1.41 13.07
C ARG A 82 -13.30 -2.75 13.12
N GLU A 83 -14.61 -2.77 12.94
CA GLU A 83 -15.42 -3.97 12.95
C GLU A 83 -15.04 -4.89 11.77
N GLU A 84 -14.75 -4.31 10.60
CA GLU A 84 -14.31 -5.05 9.41
C GLU A 84 -12.93 -5.66 9.61
N TRP A 85 -11.99 -4.88 10.12
CA TRP A 85 -10.66 -5.36 10.50
C TRP A 85 -10.75 -6.51 11.52
N ASN A 86 -11.56 -6.33 12.56
CA ASN A 86 -11.74 -7.32 13.62
C ASN A 86 -12.40 -8.62 13.15
N ARG A 87 -13.25 -8.56 12.11
CA ARG A 87 -13.81 -9.76 11.44
C ARG A 87 -12.80 -10.51 10.57
N GLY A 88 -11.58 -10.00 10.39
CA GLY A 88 -10.58 -10.61 9.52
C GLY A 88 -10.81 -10.30 8.04
N THR A 89 -11.48 -9.19 7.72
CA THR A 89 -11.61 -8.70 6.34
C THR A 89 -10.23 -8.57 5.72
N THR A 90 -10.07 -9.07 4.49
CA THR A 90 -8.80 -8.98 3.77
C THR A 90 -8.77 -7.72 2.93
N PHE A 91 -7.76 -6.89 3.19
CA PHE A 91 -7.45 -5.70 2.41
C PHE A 91 -6.21 -5.96 1.57
N VAL A 92 -6.21 -5.48 0.34
CA VAL A 92 -5.12 -5.67 -0.61
C VAL A 92 -4.68 -4.32 -1.13
N CYS A 93 -3.38 -4.07 -1.12
CA CYS A 93 -2.76 -2.98 -1.86
C CYS A 93 -2.16 -3.57 -3.14
N MET A 94 -2.67 -3.13 -4.29
CA MET A 94 -2.16 -3.44 -5.61
C MET A 94 -1.35 -2.25 -6.12
N VAL A 95 -0.17 -2.53 -6.66
CA VAL A 95 0.74 -1.54 -7.20
C VAL A 95 1.06 -1.90 -8.63
N VAL A 96 0.86 -0.96 -9.55
CA VAL A 96 1.14 -1.10 -10.98
C VAL A 96 2.33 -0.22 -11.33
N HIS A 97 3.36 -0.81 -11.94
CA HIS A 97 4.59 -0.12 -12.32
C HIS A 97 5.30 -0.85 -13.47
N GLU A 98 5.85 -0.12 -14.45
CA GLU A 98 6.43 -0.70 -15.68
C GLU A 98 7.63 -1.62 -15.45
N ALA A 99 8.33 -1.47 -14.33
CA ALA A 99 9.49 -2.29 -13.98
C ALA A 99 9.13 -3.63 -13.30
N LEU A 100 7.85 -3.90 -13.02
CA LEU A 100 7.41 -5.17 -12.45
C LEU A 100 7.25 -6.25 -13.53
N PRO A 101 7.61 -7.53 -13.27
CA PRO A 101 7.53 -8.60 -14.27
C PRO A 101 6.13 -8.77 -14.88
N MET A 102 5.09 -8.68 -14.05
CA MET A 102 3.69 -8.74 -14.47
C MET A 102 3.05 -7.36 -14.64
N LYS A 103 3.85 -6.28 -14.60
CA LYS A 103 3.43 -4.88 -14.47
C LYS A 103 2.66 -4.53 -13.19
N PHE A 104 2.33 -5.50 -12.34
CA PHE A 104 1.72 -5.28 -11.05
C PHE A 104 2.29 -6.22 -9.96
N ILE A 105 2.09 -5.83 -8.71
CA ILE A 105 2.36 -6.62 -7.51
C ILE A 105 1.26 -6.32 -6.48
N GLN A 106 0.88 -7.31 -5.68
CA GLN A 106 -0.13 -7.13 -4.64
C GLN A 106 0.37 -7.64 -3.29
N ARG A 107 -0.05 -6.95 -2.22
CA ARG A 107 0.15 -7.35 -0.83
C ARG A 107 -1.19 -7.36 -0.12
N SER A 108 -1.45 -8.40 0.67
CA SER A 108 -2.68 -8.56 1.44
C SER A 108 -2.41 -8.47 2.93
N ILE A 109 -3.36 -7.91 3.68
CA ILE A 109 -3.31 -7.84 5.13
C ILE A 109 -4.69 -8.05 5.74
N ASN A 110 -4.72 -8.67 6.91
CA ASN A 110 -5.88 -8.83 7.78
C ASN A 110 -5.38 -8.98 9.23
N LYS A 111 -6.31 -8.97 10.20
CA LYS A 111 -5.97 -9.10 11.63
C LYS A 111 -5.29 -10.42 12.00
N ASN A 112 -5.64 -11.50 11.29
CA ASN A 112 -5.08 -12.83 11.49
C ASN A 112 -4.38 -13.26 10.19
N PRO A 113 -3.18 -12.73 9.89
CA PRO A 113 -2.40 -13.23 8.76
C PRO A 113 -2.18 -14.71 9.07
N GLY A 114 -2.80 -15.58 8.28
CA GLY A 114 -3.07 -16.96 8.70
C GLY A 114 -1.87 -17.63 9.35
N LYS A 115 -2.11 -18.25 10.51
CA LYS A 115 -1.41 -19.48 10.88
C LYS A 115 -1.61 -20.45 9.72
N LYS A 116 -0.63 -20.53 8.83
CA LYS A 116 -0.44 -21.63 7.89
C LYS A 116 1.03 -22.01 7.94
#